data_AF-A0A2H3D6Z2-F1
#
_entry.id   AF-A0A2H3D6Z2-F1
#
_cell.length_a   1.000
_cell.length_b   1.000
_cell.length_c   1.000
_cell.angle_alpha   90.00
_cell.angle_beta   90.00
_cell.angle_gamma   90.00
#
_symmetry.space_group_name_H-M   'P 1'
#
loop_
_entity.id
_entity.type
_entity.pdbx_description
1 polymer ?
#
loop_
_entity_poly.entity_id
_entity_poly.type
_entity_poly.pdbx_seq_one_letter_code
_entity_poly.pdbx_strand_id
1 'polypeptide(L)'
;MGGPTGEIHVLDPATGAWKQKIQEILFVESGKVDEVDKTRKALRYSSHAIEFTADGHYGFVPVCGTEEIHIFKRGTNGTLERVAKSKGHAGDGPRHVKVHPNREVVY
;
A
#
# COMPACT_ATOMS: atom_id res chain seq x y z
N MET A 1 4.96 3.60 -2.28
CA MET A 1 4.75 2.97 -0.96
C MET A 1 6.07 2.92 -0.22
N GLY A 2 6.09 3.15 1.09
CA GLY A 2 7.32 3.13 1.89
C GLY A 2 7.12 3.79 3.24
N GLY A 3 7.54 3.14 4.32
CA GLY A 3 7.30 3.66 5.67
C GLY A 3 5.90 3.36 6.22
N PRO A 4 5.46 4.12 7.24
CA PRO A 4 4.13 4.00 7.85
C PRO A 4 2.99 4.52 6.95
N THR A 5 3.33 5.14 5.81
CA THR A 5 2.37 5.77 4.90
C THR A 5 2.60 5.40 3.44
N GLY A 6 1.60 5.67 2.62
CA GLY A 6 1.65 5.65 1.16
C GLY A 6 1.08 6.95 0.60
N GLU A 7 1.44 7.31 -0.61
CA GLU A 7 0.95 8.53 -1.25
C GLU A 7 0.48 8.25 -2.67
N ILE A 8 -0.57 8.98 -3.07
CA ILE A 8 -1.08 8.99 -4.43
C ILE A 8 -0.90 10.40 -4.98
N HIS A 9 -0.31 10.48 -6.17
CA HIS A 9 0.00 11.73 -6.86
C HIS A 9 -0.64 11.72 -8.25
N VAL A 10 -1.14 12.88 -8.66
CA VAL A 10 -1.50 13.13 -10.06
C VAL A 10 -0.22 13.29 -10.87
N LEU A 11 -0.17 12.65 -12.04
CA LEU A 11 0.92 12.83 -13.00
C LEU A 11 0.54 13.87 -14.06
N ASP A 12 1.51 14.65 -14.50
CA ASP A 12 1.42 15.45 -15.71
C ASP A 12 1.42 14.50 -16.93
N PRO A 13 0.36 14.49 -17.76
CA PRO A 13 0.28 13.57 -18.89
C PRO A 13 1.31 13.85 -20.00
N ALA A 14 1.86 15.06 -20.09
CA ALA A 14 2.85 15.41 -21.11
C ALA A 14 4.26 15.01 -20.70
N THR A 15 4.59 15.14 -19.40
CA THR A 15 5.96 14.96 -18.90
C THR A 15 6.15 13.71 -18.04
N GLY A 16 5.07 13.13 -17.52
CA GLY A 16 5.11 12.07 -16.50
C GLY A 16 5.53 12.55 -15.12
N ALA A 17 5.78 13.85 -14.92
CA ALA A 17 6.18 14.41 -13.65
C ALA A 17 5.05 14.37 -12.61
N TRP A 18 5.42 14.31 -11.33
CA TRP A 18 4.45 14.45 -10.25
C TRP A 18 3.93 15.88 -10.17
N LYS A 19 2.62 16.05 -9.99
CA LYS A 19 1.98 17.35 -9.87
C LYS A 19 1.49 17.62 -8.45
N GLN A 20 0.47 16.89 -8.02
CA GLN A 20 -0.20 17.12 -6.74
C GLN A 20 -0.44 15.79 -6.04
N LYS A 21 -0.10 15.73 -4.74
CA LYS A 21 -0.57 14.70 -3.82
C LYS A 21 -2.07 14.82 -3.63
N ILE A 22 -2.80 13.77 -3.99
CA ILE A 22 -4.27 13.70 -3.85
C ILE A 22 -4.72 12.83 -2.70
N GLN A 23 -3.83 11.97 -2.18
CA GLN A 23 -4.14 11.14 -1.02
C GLN A 23 -2.87 10.75 -0.26
N GLU A 24 -2.98 10.72 1.07
CA GLU A 24 -2.09 9.98 1.95
C GLU A 24 -2.84 8.76 2.52
N ILE A 25 -2.16 7.62 2.56
CA ILE A 25 -2.67 6.36 3.11
C ILE A 25 -1.87 6.07 4.37
N LEU A 26 -2.56 5.81 5.48
CA LEU A 26 -1.93 5.41 6.73
C LEU A 26 -1.99 3.88 6.88
N PHE A 27 -0.83 3.24 7.03
CA PHE A 27 -0.71 1.82 7.36
C PHE A 27 -0.66 1.56 8.86
N VAL A 28 -0.64 2.64 9.65
CA VAL A 28 -0.74 2.63 11.10
C VAL A 28 -2.00 3.39 11.53
N GLU A 29 -2.37 3.28 12.80
CA GLU A 29 -3.50 4.00 13.36
C GLU A 29 -3.34 5.51 13.24
N SER A 30 -4.46 6.21 13.05
CA SER A 30 -4.47 7.68 13.00
C SER A 30 -3.92 8.26 14.30
N GLY A 31 -3.02 9.23 14.20
CA GLY A 31 -2.33 9.83 15.35
C GLY A 31 -1.07 9.09 15.81
N LYS A 32 -0.82 7.86 15.33
CA LYS A 32 0.39 7.07 15.66
C LYS A 32 1.55 7.26 14.69
N VAL A 33 1.36 8.05 13.63
CA VAL A 33 2.36 8.26 12.58
C VAL A 33 3.63 8.93 13.11
N ASP A 34 3.54 9.76 14.14
CA ASP A 34 4.72 10.42 14.72
C ASP A 34 5.41 9.59 15.80
N GLU A 35 4.74 8.55 16.30
CA GLU A 35 5.29 7.61 17.28
C GLU A 35 6.08 6.47 16.64
N VAL A 36 5.90 6.21 15.34
CA VAL A 36 6.63 5.13 14.67
C VAL A 36 8.10 5.46 14.45
N ASP A 37 8.94 4.44 14.59
CA ASP A 37 10.34 4.50 14.22
C ASP A 37 10.47 4.72 12.70
N LYS A 38 10.96 5.91 12.30
CA LYS A 38 11.19 6.30 10.90
C LYS A 38 12.66 6.13 10.48
N THR A 39 13.48 5.46 11.29
CA THR A 39 14.89 5.20 10.95
C THR A 39 15.00 4.28 9.73
N ARG A 40 16.15 4.34 9.04
CA ARG A 40 16.44 3.46 7.89
C ARG A 40 16.32 1.97 8.23
N LYS A 41 16.54 1.58 9.50
CA LYS A 41 16.38 0.21 9.96
C LYS A 41 14.89 -0.16 10.04
N ALA A 42 14.06 0.72 10.58
CA ALA A 42 12.63 0.48 10.72
C ALA A 42 11.87 0.45 9.37
N LEU A 43 12.36 1.18 8.36
CA LEU A 43 11.82 1.10 6.99
C LEU A 43 11.86 -0.33 6.40
N ARG A 44 12.72 -1.22 6.92
CA ARG A 44 12.75 -2.66 6.52
C ARG A 44 11.49 -3.42 6.90
N TYR A 45 10.71 -2.86 7.83
CA TYR A 45 9.46 -3.42 8.35
C TYR A 45 8.25 -2.60 7.88
N SER A 46 8.40 -1.76 6.86
CA SER A 46 7.30 -0.94 6.36
C SER A 46 6.58 -1.57 5.17
N SER A 47 5.57 -0.88 4.64
CA SER A 47 5.02 -1.20 3.33
C SER A 47 6.11 -1.10 2.25
N HIS A 48 6.12 -2.03 1.29
CA HIS A 48 7.18 -2.09 0.28
C HIS A 48 6.66 -2.14 -1.17
N ALA A 49 5.40 -2.50 -1.37
CA ALA A 49 4.83 -2.63 -2.71
C ALA A 49 3.34 -2.29 -2.72
N ILE A 50 2.81 -2.07 -3.91
CA ILE A 50 1.38 -2.19 -4.21
C ILE A 50 1.25 -2.98 -5.52
N GLU A 51 0.39 -3.99 -5.55
CA GLU A 51 0.02 -4.73 -6.76
C GLU A 51 -1.47 -4.54 -7.01
N PHE A 52 -1.87 -4.28 -8.26
CA PHE A 52 -3.27 -4.17 -8.64
C PHE A 52 -3.76 -5.44 -9.35
N THR A 53 -5.05 -5.72 -9.23
CA THR A 53 -5.75 -6.64 -10.13
C THR A 53 -5.60 -6.17 -11.59
N ALA A 54 -5.72 -7.10 -12.55
CA ALA A 54 -5.60 -6.80 -13.97
C ALA A 54 -6.65 -5.78 -14.48
N ASP A 55 -7.83 -5.71 -13.85
CA ASP A 55 -8.85 -4.69 -14.13
C ASP A 55 -8.61 -3.35 -13.41
N GLY A 56 -7.58 -3.28 -12.56
CA GLY A 56 -7.19 -2.10 -11.80
C GLY A 56 -8.14 -1.70 -10.66
N HIS A 57 -9.15 -2.51 -10.34
CA HIS A 57 -10.18 -2.17 -9.35
C HIS A 57 -9.73 -2.37 -7.89
N TYR A 58 -8.83 -3.33 -7.65
CA TYR A 58 -8.33 -3.62 -6.31
C TYR A 58 -6.82 -3.58 -6.25
N GLY A 59 -6.28 -3.00 -5.17
CA GLY A 59 -4.86 -2.91 -4.87
C GLY A 59 -4.51 -3.62 -3.56
N PHE A 60 -3.36 -4.30 -3.53
CA PHE A 60 -2.88 -5.06 -2.39
C PHE A 60 -1.54 -4.49 -1.93
N VAL A 61 -1.47 -4.11 -0.64
CA VAL A 61 -0.27 -3.52 -0.03
C VAL A 61 0.21 -4.42 1.11
N PRO A 62 1.29 -5.18 0.92
CA PRO A 62 1.94 -5.88 2.03
C PRO A 62 2.65 -4.89 2.96
N VAL A 63 2.42 -5.03 4.26
CA VAL A 63 3.00 -4.22 5.34
C VAL A 63 3.76 -5.14 6.29
N CYS A 64 5.09 -5.15 6.17
CA CYS A 64 5.93 -6.11 6.86
C CYS A 64 5.85 -6.02 8.39
N GLY A 65 5.71 -4.82 8.96
CA GLY A 65 5.79 -4.57 10.40
C GLY A 65 4.50 -4.84 11.15
N THR A 66 3.36 -4.80 10.46
CA THR A 66 2.08 -5.27 11.02
C THR A 66 1.78 -6.71 10.60
N GLU A 67 2.59 -7.31 9.73
CA GLU A 67 2.39 -8.64 9.16
C GLU A 67 1.04 -8.77 8.46
N GLU A 68 0.62 -7.71 7.79
CA GLU A 68 -0.69 -7.65 7.14
C GLU A 68 -0.55 -7.36 5.65
N ILE A 69 -1.52 -7.82 4.87
CA ILE A 69 -1.77 -7.36 3.50
C ILE A 69 -3.05 -6.53 3.53
N HIS A 70 -2.92 -5.24 3.24
CA HIS A 70 -4.04 -4.30 3.18
C HIS A 70 -4.66 -4.33 1.78
N ILE A 71 -5.98 -4.39 1.70
CA ILE A 71 -6.73 -4.49 0.45
C ILE A 71 -7.50 -3.20 0.23
N PHE A 72 -7.30 -2.58 -0.92
CA PHE A 72 -7.89 -1.31 -1.30
C PHE A 72 -8.77 -1.44 -2.52
N LYS A 73 -9.90 -0.75 -2.53
CA LYS A 73 -10.69 -0.48 -3.74
C LYS A 73 -10.25 0.84 -4.34
N ARG A 74 -10.07 0.88 -5.66
CA ARG A 74 -9.72 2.09 -6.41
C ARG A 74 -10.97 2.85 -6.85
N GLY A 75 -11.08 4.11 -6.45
CA GLY A 75 -12.08 5.06 -6.93
C GLY A 75 -11.81 5.54 -8.35
N THR A 76 -12.84 6.05 -9.02
CA THR A 76 -12.74 6.60 -10.39
C THR A 76 -11.82 7.82 -10.49
N ASN A 77 -11.65 8.56 -9.38
CA ASN A 77 -10.71 9.67 -9.23
C ASN A 77 -9.26 9.21 -8.91
N GLY A 78 -9.01 7.90 -8.84
CA GLY A 78 -7.69 7.33 -8.53
C GLY A 78 -7.38 7.20 -7.04
N THR A 79 -8.26 7.61 -6.13
CA THR A 79 -8.05 7.38 -4.68
C THR A 79 -8.25 5.92 -4.30
N LEU A 80 -7.67 5.51 -3.18
CA LEU A 80 -7.77 4.18 -2.61
C LEU A 80 -8.55 4.19 -1.30
N GLU A 81 -9.55 3.33 -1.19
CA GLU A 81 -10.30 3.08 0.04
C GLU A 81 -9.92 1.71 0.58
N ARG A 82 -9.48 1.62 1.84
CA ARG A 82 -9.18 0.32 2.45
C ARG A 82 -10.48 -0.42 2.71
N VAL A 83 -10.66 -1.58 2.09
CA VAL A 83 -11.89 -2.40 2.21
C VAL A 83 -11.69 -3.63 3.07
N ALA A 84 -10.46 -4.11 3.22
CA ALA A 84 -10.14 -5.26 4.05
C ALA A 84 -8.64 -5.31 4.41
N LYS A 85 -8.28 -6.23 5.31
CA LYS A 85 -6.90 -6.63 5.57
C LYS A 85 -6.84 -8.13 5.88
N SER A 86 -5.74 -8.77 5.49
CA SER A 86 -5.42 -10.14 5.86
C SER A 86 -4.19 -10.14 6.76
N LYS A 87 -4.20 -10.90 7.84
CA LYS A 87 -3.11 -11.01 8.82
C LYS A 87 -2.36 -12.33 8.58
N GLY A 88 -1.05 -12.24 8.37
CA GLY A 88 -0.16 -13.40 8.29
C GLY A 88 0.24 -13.91 9.68
N HIS A 89 1.10 -14.92 9.70
CA HIS A 89 1.68 -15.44 10.92
C HIS A 89 2.81 -14.55 11.44
N ALA A 90 3.11 -14.71 12.73
CA ALA A 90 4.24 -14.04 13.36
C ALA A 90 5.56 -14.40 12.64
N GLY A 91 6.28 -13.38 12.19
CA GLY A 91 7.55 -13.52 11.47
C GLY A 91 7.47 -13.59 9.95
N ASP A 92 6.26 -13.66 9.35
CA ASP A 92 6.11 -13.77 7.89
C ASP A 92 6.67 -12.54 7.16
N GLY A 93 6.41 -11.35 7.70
CA GLY A 93 6.92 -10.08 7.18
C GLY A 93 6.68 -9.89 5.67
N PRO A 94 5.43 -9.87 5.19
CA PRO A 94 5.13 -9.78 3.76
C PRO A 94 5.71 -8.50 3.15
N ARG A 95 6.33 -8.61 1.97
CA ARG A 95 6.98 -7.48 1.26
C ARG A 95 6.51 -7.29 -0.16
N HIS A 96 6.16 -8.38 -0.82
CA HIS A 96 5.67 -8.39 -2.19
C HIS A 96 4.47 -9.32 -2.25
N VAL A 97 3.57 -9.03 -3.19
CA VAL A 97 2.48 -9.92 -3.55
C VAL A 97 2.35 -9.92 -5.07
N LYS A 98 1.75 -10.98 -5.63
CA LYS A 98 1.36 -11.06 -7.03
C LYS A 98 -0.07 -11.52 -7.18
N VAL A 99 -0.86 -10.73 -7.90
CA VAL A 99 -2.25 -11.05 -8.19
C VAL A 99 -2.30 -11.85 -9.49
N HIS A 100 -2.84 -13.06 -9.43
CA HIS A 100 -3.04 -13.86 -10.63
C HIS A 100 -4.00 -13.15 -11.60
N PRO A 101 -3.81 -13.22 -12.93
CA PRO A 101 -4.67 -12.52 -13.89
C PRO A 101 -6.17 -12.87 -13.82
N ASN A 102 -6.53 -14.07 -13.32
CA ASN A 102 -7.94 -14.43 -13.08
C ASN A 102 -8.60 -13.65 -11.94
N ARG A 103 -7.81 -12.95 -11.10
CA ARG A 103 -8.21 -12.15 -9.94
C ARG A 103 -8.73 -12.95 -8.74
N GLU A 104 -8.57 -14.27 -8.74
CA GLU A 104 -9.06 -15.15 -7.67
C GLU A 104 -7.96 -15.54 -6.68
N VAL A 105 -6.69 -15.39 -7.06
CA VAL A 105 -5.53 -15.84 -6.28
C VAL A 105 -4.53 -14.71 -6.13
N VAL A 106 -3.98 -14.57 -4.92
CA VAL A 106 -2.86 -13.68 -4.59
C VAL A 106 -1.75 -14.52 -3.97
N TYR A 107 -0.53 -14.37 -4.46
CA TYR A 107 0.70 -15.00 -3.97
C TYR A 107 1.54 -14.02 -3.19
#